data_AF-A0A660TI26-F1
#
_entry.id   AF-A0A660TI26-F1
#
_cell.length_a   1.000
_cell.length_b   1.000
_cell.length_c   1.000
_cell.angle_alpha   90.00
_cell.angle_beta   90.00
_cell.angle_gamma   90.00
#
_symmetry.space_group_name_H-M   'P 1'
#
loop_
_entity.id
_entity.type
_entity.pdbx_description
1 polymer ?
#
loop_
_entity_poly.entity_id
_entity_poly.type
_entity_poly.pdbx_seq_one_letter_code
_entity_poly.pdbx_strand_id
1 'polypeptide(L)'
;MPGHVERYNPVTLDAAEAVKYKIYGKVLKYSFSRTSPKPERVKDGLIIDKLVHDLDLVQCIFGAFSIADVEVEKVDNEIMKCIVHTRHKKGYSGEIISSWISSEKERRVTIEFERGFLDGDFIRKNLGINRYMELAKQVSCYQNNQIKDQLVDFIAYKHKFIKTLVNIQDALKSAYLIDEINGRISK
;
A
#
# COMPACT_ATOMS: atom_id res chain seq x y z
N MET A 1 -11.52 -8.87 13.08
CA MET A 1 -11.08 -8.26 11.80
C MET A 1 -9.74 -7.58 12.02
N PRO A 2 -8.72 -7.76 11.17
CA PRO A 2 -7.41 -7.13 11.35
C PRO A 2 -7.42 -5.61 11.15
N GLY A 3 -6.43 -4.93 11.74
CA GLY A 3 -6.27 -3.46 11.76
C GLY A 3 -5.76 -2.80 10.48
N HIS A 4 -6.02 -3.35 9.29
CA HIS A 4 -5.59 -2.78 8.00
C HIS A 4 -6.46 -1.60 7.57
N VAL A 5 -6.41 -0.52 8.36
CA VAL A 5 -7.27 0.65 8.22
C VAL A 5 -7.05 1.42 6.90
N GLU A 6 -5.86 1.34 6.30
CA GLU A 6 -5.55 2.02 5.05
C GLU A 6 -6.31 1.43 3.84
N ARG A 7 -6.91 0.23 3.96
CA ARG A 7 -7.84 -0.29 2.94
C ARG A 7 -9.10 0.55 2.81
N TYR A 8 -9.52 1.22 3.88
CA TYR A 8 -10.64 2.17 3.87
C TYR A 8 -10.21 3.57 3.43
N ASN A 9 -8.94 3.79 3.08
CA ASN A 9 -8.51 5.08 2.57
C ASN A 9 -9.15 5.30 1.18
N PRO A 10 -9.78 6.45 0.91
CA PRO A 10 -10.40 6.76 -0.37
C PRO A 10 -9.43 6.58 -1.55
N VAL A 11 -8.15 6.92 -1.36
CA VAL A 11 -7.09 6.71 -2.37
C VAL A 11 -6.93 5.22 -2.70
N THR A 12 -6.98 4.35 -1.69
CA THR A 12 -6.92 2.89 -1.88
C THR A 12 -8.12 2.38 -2.66
N LEU A 13 -9.32 2.86 -2.31
CA LEU A 13 -10.57 2.41 -2.92
C LEU A 13 -10.64 2.83 -4.39
N ASP A 14 -10.33 4.08 -4.69
CA ASP A 14 -10.30 4.61 -6.06
C ASP A 14 -9.20 3.93 -6.90
N ALA A 15 -8.01 3.71 -6.33
CA ALA A 15 -6.93 2.98 -7.00
C ALA A 15 -7.30 1.52 -7.29
N ALA A 16 -7.88 0.82 -6.32
CA ALA A 16 -8.36 -0.55 -6.49
C ALA A 16 -9.45 -0.63 -7.55
N GLU A 17 -10.36 0.35 -7.60
CA GLU A 17 -11.38 0.46 -8.64
C GLU A 17 -10.76 0.64 -10.03
N ALA A 18 -9.82 1.57 -10.17
CA ALA A 18 -9.11 1.85 -11.42
C ALA A 18 -8.38 0.62 -11.97
N VAL A 19 -7.70 -0.14 -11.10
CA VAL A 19 -6.98 -1.37 -11.45
C VAL A 19 -7.96 -2.49 -11.79
N LYS A 20 -9.00 -2.70 -10.98
CA LYS A 20 -9.98 -3.79 -11.15
C LYS A 20 -10.76 -3.66 -12.46
N TYR A 21 -11.24 -2.45 -12.77
CA TYR A 21 -12.05 -2.20 -13.97
C TYR A 21 -11.23 -1.72 -15.17
N LYS A 22 -9.89 -1.67 -15.06
CA LYS A 22 -8.97 -1.25 -16.12
C LYS A 22 -9.35 0.11 -16.73
N ILE A 23 -9.76 1.06 -15.89
CA ILE A 23 -10.26 2.37 -16.33
C ILE A 23 -9.23 3.05 -17.27
N TYR A 24 -7.94 2.94 -16.95
CA TYR A 24 -6.84 3.51 -17.73
C TYR A 24 -6.03 2.48 -18.54
N GLY A 25 -6.58 1.30 -18.78
CA GLY A 25 -5.89 0.19 -19.45
C GLY A 25 -5.20 -0.75 -18.47
N LYS A 26 -4.24 -1.55 -18.94
CA LYS A 26 -3.47 -2.44 -18.06
C LYS A 26 -2.48 -1.65 -17.20
N VAL A 27 -2.24 -2.13 -16.00
CA VAL A 27 -1.13 -1.67 -15.14
C VAL A 27 0.19 -2.11 -15.76
N LEU A 28 1.14 -1.20 -15.85
CA LEU A 28 2.51 -1.44 -16.31
C LEU A 28 3.45 -1.58 -15.11
N LYS A 29 3.41 -0.61 -14.19
CA LYS A 29 4.21 -0.55 -12.97
C LYS A 29 3.46 0.18 -11.86
N TYR A 30 3.91 0.01 -10.62
CA TYR A 30 3.51 0.87 -9.51
C TYR A 30 4.66 1.11 -8.54
N SER A 31 4.57 2.18 -7.76
CA SER A 31 5.44 2.43 -6.61
C SER A 31 4.63 2.83 -5.39
N PHE A 32 5.08 2.41 -4.22
CA PHE A 32 4.63 2.93 -2.93
C PHE A 32 5.82 3.59 -2.24
N SER A 33 5.59 4.77 -1.66
CA SER A 33 6.58 5.47 -0.84
C SER A 33 5.95 5.80 0.50
N ARG A 34 6.57 5.30 1.58
CA ARG A 34 6.23 5.62 2.96
C ARG A 34 7.47 6.06 3.70
N THR A 35 7.62 7.37 3.86
CA THR A 35 8.77 7.98 4.50
C THR A 35 8.36 8.85 5.68
N SER A 36 9.18 8.93 6.71
CA SER A 36 9.01 9.80 7.86
C SER A 36 10.21 9.66 8.79
N PRO A 37 10.56 10.63 9.64
CA PRO A 37 11.57 10.41 10.66
C PRO A 37 11.15 9.28 11.62
N LYS A 38 12.12 8.56 12.18
CA LYS A 38 11.85 7.51 13.19
C LYS A 38 11.19 8.13 14.42
N PRO A 39 9.99 7.66 14.85
CA PRO A 39 9.40 8.14 16.09
C PRO A 39 10.11 7.54 17.31
N GLU A 40 10.37 8.34 18.34
CA GLU A 40 10.99 7.86 19.60
C GLU A 40 10.22 6.71 20.27
N ARG A 41 8.89 6.69 20.11
CA ARG A 41 8.01 5.71 20.74
C ARG A 41 8.03 4.32 20.09
N VAL A 42 8.54 4.18 18.87
CA VAL A 42 8.45 2.92 18.12
C VAL A 42 9.61 2.02 18.52
N LYS A 43 9.26 0.83 19.05
CA LYS A 43 10.22 -0.20 19.46
C LYS A 43 10.37 -1.30 18.41
N ASP A 44 9.33 -1.54 17.63
CA ASP A 44 9.34 -2.54 16.56
C ASP A 44 10.16 -2.03 15.38
N GLY A 45 10.73 -2.94 14.59
CA GLY A 45 11.49 -2.56 13.40
C GLY A 45 10.61 -2.02 12.26
N LEU A 46 11.24 -1.28 11.34
CA LEU A 46 10.58 -0.63 10.20
C LEU A 46 9.64 -1.55 9.41
N ILE A 47 10.05 -2.81 9.23
CA ILE A 47 9.31 -3.80 8.44
C ILE A 47 7.97 -4.14 9.09
N ILE A 48 7.96 -4.31 10.42
CA ILE A 48 6.78 -4.70 11.19
C ILE A 48 5.86 -3.49 11.39
N ASP A 49 6.42 -2.31 11.73
CA ASP A 49 5.64 -1.11 12.02
C ASP A 49 5.06 -0.45 10.75
N LYS A 50 5.84 -0.36 9.66
CA LYS A 50 5.46 0.40 8.46
C LYS A 50 5.16 -0.46 7.26
N LEU A 51 6.11 -1.30 6.86
CA LEU A 51 6.08 -1.99 5.56
C LEU A 51 4.89 -2.96 5.44
N VAL A 52 4.46 -3.57 6.55
CA VAL A 52 3.26 -4.42 6.61
C VAL A 52 2.02 -3.80 5.96
N HIS A 53 1.86 -2.49 6.11
CA HIS A 53 0.71 -1.78 5.59
C HIS A 53 0.78 -1.62 4.07
N ASP A 54 1.96 -1.33 3.53
CA ASP A 54 2.13 -1.14 2.10
C ASP A 54 2.08 -2.49 1.35
N LEU A 55 2.59 -3.56 1.96
CA LEU A 55 2.41 -4.94 1.47
C LEU A 55 0.91 -5.32 1.41
N ASP A 56 0.14 -4.97 2.44
CA ASP A 56 -1.30 -5.18 2.46
C ASP A 56 -2.02 -4.36 1.38
N LEU A 57 -1.64 -3.09 1.18
CA LEU A 57 -2.21 -2.22 0.15
C LEU A 57 -1.93 -2.75 -1.25
N VAL A 58 -0.71 -3.25 -1.51
CA VAL A 58 -0.38 -3.89 -2.78
C VAL A 58 -1.27 -5.12 -3.01
N GLN A 59 -1.44 -5.96 -1.98
CA GLN A 59 -2.32 -7.12 -2.06
C GLN A 59 -3.79 -6.73 -2.32
N CYS A 60 -4.24 -5.61 -1.73
CA CYS A 60 -5.60 -5.09 -1.89
C CYS A 60 -5.85 -4.52 -3.29
N ILE A 61 -4.93 -3.70 -3.81
CA ILE A 61 -5.10 -2.96 -5.07
C ILE A 61 -4.81 -3.85 -6.29
N PHE A 62 -3.73 -4.64 -6.24
CA PHE A 62 -3.22 -5.36 -7.41
C PHE A 62 -3.53 -6.86 -7.38
N GLY A 63 -3.78 -7.42 -6.19
CA GLY A 63 -3.95 -8.84 -5.98
C GLY A 63 -2.64 -9.53 -5.60
N ALA A 64 -2.59 -10.86 -5.74
CA ALA A 64 -1.47 -11.67 -5.26
C ALA A 64 -0.18 -11.40 -6.05
N PHE A 65 0.93 -11.25 -5.33
CA PHE A 65 2.26 -10.98 -5.86
C PHE A 65 3.31 -11.87 -5.20
N SER A 66 4.51 -11.90 -5.79
CA SER A 66 5.71 -12.51 -5.23
C SER A 66 6.79 -11.45 -5.02
N ILE A 67 7.65 -11.66 -4.03
CA ILE A 67 8.81 -10.80 -3.79
C ILE A 67 9.91 -11.19 -4.78
N ALA A 68 10.30 -10.24 -5.62
CA ALA A 68 11.38 -10.42 -6.57
C ALA A 68 12.73 -10.20 -5.87
N ASP A 69 12.85 -9.09 -5.15
CA ASP A 69 14.09 -8.70 -4.48
C ASP A 69 13.82 -7.81 -3.26
N VAL A 70 14.80 -7.71 -2.35
CA VAL A 70 14.72 -6.92 -1.13
C VAL A 70 16.06 -6.25 -0.86
N GLU A 71 16.03 -4.92 -0.72
CA GLU A 71 17.20 -4.12 -0.35
C GLU A 71 16.95 -3.44 1.00
N VAL A 72 17.99 -3.34 1.84
CA VAL A 72 17.91 -2.67 3.14
C VAL A 72 19.09 -1.76 3.38
N GLU A 73 18.82 -0.65 4.06
CA GLU A 73 19.83 0.26 4.59
C GLU A 73 19.75 0.23 6.11
N LYS A 74 20.90 0.04 6.76
CA LYS A 74 21.02 -0.01 8.22
C LYS A 74 21.77 1.19 8.77
N VAL A 75 21.28 1.77 9.86
CA VAL A 75 21.98 2.76 10.68
C VAL A 75 22.02 2.21 12.10
N ASP A 76 23.19 2.18 12.73
CA ASP A 76 23.39 1.62 14.08
C ASP A 76 22.81 0.20 14.24
N ASN A 77 23.05 -0.65 13.23
CA ASN A 77 22.54 -2.03 13.11
C ASN A 77 21.00 -2.18 13.01
N GLU A 78 20.27 -1.09 12.93
CA GLU A 78 18.81 -1.09 12.73
C GLU A 78 18.45 -0.81 11.27
N ILE A 79 17.46 -1.53 10.73
CA ILE A 79 16.96 -1.29 9.37
C ILE A 79 16.17 0.03 9.35
N MET A 80 16.75 1.04 8.70
CA MET A 80 16.16 2.38 8.57
C MET A 80 15.52 2.62 7.21
N LYS A 81 15.84 1.81 6.20
CA LYS A 81 15.17 1.83 4.91
C LYS A 81 15.04 0.40 4.38
N CYS A 82 13.91 0.10 3.78
CA CYS A 82 13.66 -1.16 3.08
C CYS A 82 12.97 -0.88 1.75
N ILE A 83 13.52 -1.45 0.68
CA ILE A 83 12.95 -1.42 -0.67
C ILE A 83 12.57 -2.86 -1.02
N VAL A 84 11.32 -3.07 -1.40
CA VAL A 84 10.82 -4.38 -1.83
C VAL A 84 10.41 -4.30 -3.29
N HIS A 85 11.05 -5.12 -4.12
CA HIS A 85 10.67 -5.30 -5.52
C HIS A 85 9.70 -6.46 -5.63
N THR A 86 8.60 -6.25 -6.35
CA THR A 86 7.49 -7.19 -6.45
C THR A 86 7.19 -7.55 -7.90
N ARG A 87 6.67 -8.75 -8.10
CA ARG A 87 6.27 -9.26 -9.42
C ARG A 87 4.88 -9.89 -9.35
N HIS A 88 4.07 -9.63 -10.37
CA HIS A 88 2.73 -10.20 -10.50
C HIS A 88 2.69 -11.22 -11.65
N LYS A 89 1.87 -12.26 -11.51
CA LYS A 89 1.64 -13.24 -12.59
C LYS A 89 1.12 -12.60 -13.88
N LYS A 90 0.47 -11.43 -13.77
CA LYS A 90 -0.08 -10.65 -14.88
C LYS A 90 0.99 -9.84 -15.65
N GLY A 91 2.26 -9.92 -15.27
CA GLY A 91 3.39 -9.35 -16.02
C GLY A 91 3.86 -7.97 -15.58
N TYR A 92 3.12 -7.28 -14.71
CA TYR A 92 3.57 -6.02 -14.12
C TYR A 92 4.37 -6.25 -12.82
N SER A 93 5.15 -5.24 -12.45
CA SER A 93 6.00 -5.21 -11.27
C SER A 93 5.75 -3.95 -10.46
N GLY A 94 6.27 -3.90 -9.24
CA GLY A 94 6.28 -2.65 -8.49
C GLY A 94 7.32 -2.62 -7.41
N GLU A 95 7.51 -1.44 -6.87
CA GLU A 95 8.49 -1.12 -5.85
C GLU A 95 7.79 -0.57 -4.60
N ILE A 96 8.20 -1.00 -3.42
CA ILE A 96 7.67 -0.51 -2.14
C ILE A 96 8.84 0.02 -1.34
N ILE A 97 8.86 1.33 -1.09
CA ILE A 97 9.88 2.00 -0.30
C ILE A 97 9.28 2.36 1.05
N SER A 98 9.85 1.80 2.13
CA SER A 98 9.61 2.22 3.50
C SER A 98 10.90 2.80 4.07
N SER A 99 10.85 4.00 4.68
CA SER A 99 12.05 4.67 5.19
C SER A 99 11.79 5.50 6.45
N TRP A 100 12.73 5.41 7.40
CA TRP A 100 12.89 6.28 8.55
C TRP A 100 13.97 7.36 8.39
N ILE A 101 14.67 7.36 7.27
CA ILE A 101 15.80 8.26 7.01
C ILE A 101 15.33 9.66 6.60
N SER A 102 14.21 9.74 5.86
CA SER A 102 13.69 11.02 5.38
C SER A 102 13.14 11.87 6.53
N SER A 103 13.44 13.17 6.52
CA SER A 103 12.82 14.17 7.39
C SER A 103 11.37 14.48 6.98
N GLU A 104 11.03 14.25 5.71
CA GLU A 104 9.69 14.48 5.18
C GLU A 104 8.77 13.30 5.46
N LYS A 105 7.53 13.61 5.85
CA LYS A 105 6.47 12.61 6.05
C LYS A 105 5.67 12.44 4.77
N GLU A 106 5.85 11.31 4.10
CA GLU A 106 5.15 10.95 2.88
C GLU A 106 4.42 9.61 3.02
N ARG A 107 3.22 9.52 2.41
CA ARG A 107 2.57 8.25 2.07
C ARG A 107 1.94 8.39 0.70
N ARG A 108 2.58 7.81 -0.32
CA ARG A 108 2.19 7.97 -1.72
C ARG A 108 2.09 6.64 -2.44
N VAL A 109 1.19 6.56 -3.41
CA VAL A 109 1.16 5.52 -4.44
C VAL A 109 1.24 6.17 -5.82
N THR A 110 2.04 5.60 -6.70
CA THR A 110 2.01 5.92 -8.13
C THR A 110 1.71 4.66 -8.92
N ILE A 111 0.79 4.74 -9.87
CA ILE A 111 0.41 3.61 -10.73
C ILE A 111 0.50 4.06 -12.18
N GLU A 112 1.34 3.37 -12.94
CA GLU A 112 1.49 3.58 -14.37
C GLU A 112 0.59 2.61 -15.13
N PHE A 113 -0.19 3.13 -16.07
CA PHE A 113 -1.08 2.40 -16.94
C PHE A 113 -0.74 2.65 -18.41
N GLU A 114 -1.25 1.82 -19.31
CA GLU A 114 -1.10 2.00 -20.76
C GLU A 114 -1.59 3.37 -21.27
N ARG A 115 -2.57 3.99 -20.59
CA ARG A 115 -3.20 5.26 -21.02
C ARG A 115 -3.02 6.42 -20.05
N GLY A 116 -2.10 6.31 -19.09
CA GLY A 116 -1.86 7.38 -18.14
C GLY A 116 -1.23 6.93 -16.83
N PHE A 117 -1.17 7.84 -15.86
CA PHE A 117 -0.71 7.56 -14.51
C PHE A 117 -1.67 8.10 -13.46
N LEU A 118 -1.66 7.43 -12.31
CA LEU A 118 -2.39 7.79 -11.10
C LEU A 118 -1.36 8.09 -10.01
N ASP A 119 -1.47 9.24 -9.36
CA ASP A 119 -0.66 9.65 -8.22
C ASP A 119 -1.58 9.90 -7.03
N GLY A 120 -1.40 9.16 -5.94
CA GLY A 120 -2.26 9.24 -4.76
C GLY A 120 -1.48 9.60 -3.51
N ASP A 121 -1.98 10.58 -2.75
CA ASP A 121 -1.46 10.94 -1.41
C ASP A 121 -2.42 10.41 -0.33
N PHE A 122 -1.99 9.40 0.40
CA PHE A 122 -2.81 8.78 1.46
C PHE A 122 -3.01 9.68 2.67
N ILE A 123 -2.11 10.65 2.92
CA ILE A 123 -2.22 11.61 4.03
C ILE A 123 -3.27 12.67 3.70
N ARG A 124 -3.15 13.29 2.53
CA ARG A 124 -4.07 14.34 2.06
C ARG A 124 -5.37 13.79 1.49
N LYS A 125 -5.43 12.48 1.23
CA LYS A 125 -6.57 11.79 0.61
C LYS A 125 -6.96 12.43 -0.71
N ASN A 126 -5.97 12.62 -1.57
CA ASN A 126 -6.17 13.14 -2.91
C ASN A 126 -5.56 12.19 -3.94
N LEU A 127 -6.03 12.33 -5.18
CA LEU A 127 -5.61 11.48 -6.27
C LEU A 127 -5.56 12.29 -7.55
N GLY A 128 -4.37 12.40 -8.13
CA GLY A 128 -4.12 12.97 -9.46
C GLY A 128 -4.22 11.90 -10.52
N ILE A 129 -4.90 12.21 -11.62
CA ILE A 129 -5.00 11.35 -12.79
C ILE A 129 -4.50 12.13 -13.99
N ASN A 130 -3.46 11.62 -14.63
CA ASN A 130 -2.96 12.17 -15.88
C ASN A 130 -3.15 11.11 -16.95
N ARG A 131 -3.86 11.47 -18.03
CA ARG A 131 -4.12 10.58 -19.16
C ARG A 131 -3.33 11.09 -20.35
N TYR A 132 -2.74 10.18 -21.12
CA TYR A 132 -2.03 10.60 -22.32
C TYR A 132 -2.99 11.33 -23.26
N MET A 133 -2.61 12.52 -23.70
CA MET A 133 -3.37 13.39 -24.61
C MET A 133 -4.64 14.07 -24.02
N GLU A 134 -4.91 13.95 -22.72
CA GLU A 134 -5.95 14.76 -22.04
C GLU A 134 -5.33 15.65 -20.96
N LEU A 135 -6.05 16.70 -20.55
CA LEU A 135 -5.62 17.54 -19.43
C LEU A 135 -5.57 16.72 -18.14
N ALA A 136 -4.50 16.88 -17.37
CA ALA A 136 -4.40 16.28 -16.05
C ALA A 136 -5.57 16.73 -15.18
N LYS A 137 -6.22 15.76 -14.52
CA LYS A 137 -7.34 15.98 -13.62
C LYS A 137 -6.91 15.66 -12.21
N GLN A 138 -7.02 16.65 -11.31
CA GLN A 138 -6.93 16.38 -9.88
C GLN A 138 -8.31 16.03 -9.35
N VAL A 139 -8.40 14.93 -8.62
CA VAL A 139 -9.61 14.49 -7.95
C VAL A 139 -9.34 14.55 -6.45
N SER A 140 -10.08 15.42 -5.76
CA SER A 140 -10.16 15.32 -4.30
C SER A 140 -11.02 14.10 -4.00
N CYS A 141 -10.46 13.11 -3.31
CA CYS A 141 -11.26 11.97 -2.89
C CYS A 141 -12.23 12.43 -1.79
N TYR A 142 -13.32 11.70 -1.62
CA TYR A 142 -14.24 11.96 -0.51
C TYR A 142 -13.49 11.79 0.82
N GLN A 143 -13.81 12.63 1.81
CA GLN A 143 -13.20 12.54 3.12
C GLN A 143 -13.97 11.55 3.98
N ASN A 144 -13.26 10.64 4.64
CA ASN A 144 -13.84 9.67 5.55
C ASN A 144 -13.04 9.52 6.85
N ASN A 145 -13.59 8.81 7.82
CA ASN A 145 -12.85 8.33 8.97
C ASN A 145 -12.64 6.83 8.80
N GLN A 146 -11.44 6.43 8.40
CA GLN A 146 -11.14 5.04 8.07
C GLN A 146 -11.36 4.08 9.27
N ILE A 147 -11.12 4.53 10.50
CA ILE A 147 -11.36 3.73 11.71
C ILE A 147 -12.86 3.53 11.92
N LYS A 148 -13.64 4.61 11.76
CA LYS A 148 -15.11 4.52 11.83
C LYS A 148 -15.63 3.56 10.77
N ASP A 149 -15.18 3.67 9.53
CA ASP A 149 -15.64 2.83 8.43
C ASP A 149 -15.28 1.36 8.65
N GLN A 150 -14.08 1.09 9.19
CA GLN A 150 -13.67 -0.24 9.63
C GLN A 150 -14.59 -0.82 10.72
N LEU A 151 -14.95 -0.01 11.71
CA LEU A 151 -15.87 -0.45 12.77
C LEU A 151 -17.29 -0.69 12.24
N VAL A 152 -17.75 0.15 11.32
CA VAL A 152 -19.04 -0.04 10.64
C VAL A 152 -19.05 -1.35 9.85
N ASP A 153 -17.98 -1.65 9.10
CA ASP A 153 -17.86 -2.92 8.35
C ASP A 153 -17.84 -4.13 9.30
N PHE A 154 -17.14 -4.04 10.42
CA PHE A 154 -17.15 -5.08 11.45
C PHE A 154 -18.54 -5.33 12.05
N ILE A 155 -19.26 -4.26 12.38
CA ILE A 155 -20.63 -4.36 12.92
C ILE A 155 -21.56 -4.94 11.84
N ALA A 156 -21.45 -4.48 10.59
CA ALA A 156 -22.25 -4.97 9.48
C ALA A 156 -22.06 -6.49 9.25
N TYR A 157 -20.82 -6.98 9.31
CA TYR A 157 -20.52 -8.41 9.23
C TYR A 157 -21.26 -9.22 10.31
N LYS A 158 -21.25 -8.74 11.57
CA LYS A 158 -21.93 -9.42 12.69
C LYS A 158 -23.45 -9.52 12.48
N HIS A 159 -24.06 -8.52 11.83
CA HIS A 159 -25.52 -8.44 11.70
C HIS A 159 -26.07 -8.98 10.37
N LYS A 160 -25.29 -8.96 9.29
CA LYS A 160 -25.78 -9.26 7.93
C LYS A 160 -24.95 -10.29 7.16
N PHE A 161 -23.91 -10.91 7.77
CA PHE A 161 -22.96 -11.82 7.10
C PHE A 161 -22.38 -11.26 5.78
N ILE A 162 -22.21 -9.93 5.71
CA ILE A 162 -21.60 -9.27 4.55
C ILE A 162 -20.10 -9.45 4.63
N LYS A 163 -19.47 -9.92 3.54
CA LYS A 163 -18.01 -10.05 3.48
C LYS A 163 -17.34 -8.70 3.73
N THR A 164 -16.47 -8.66 4.74
CA THR A 164 -15.72 -7.46 5.10
C THR A 164 -14.63 -7.14 4.08
N LEU A 165 -14.25 -5.87 3.99
CA LEU A 165 -13.14 -5.39 3.16
C LEU A 165 -11.79 -5.96 3.61
N VAL A 166 -11.67 -6.23 4.91
CA VAL A 166 -10.49 -6.87 5.52
C VAL A 166 -10.92 -8.15 6.20
N ASN A 167 -10.27 -9.27 5.90
CA ASN A 167 -10.48 -10.52 6.62
C ASN A 167 -9.15 -11.06 7.18
N ILE A 168 -9.22 -12.16 7.94
CA ILE A 168 -8.03 -12.73 8.60
C ILE A 168 -6.97 -13.24 7.61
N GLN A 169 -7.38 -13.70 6.42
CA GLN A 169 -6.46 -14.22 5.41
C GLN A 169 -5.62 -13.10 4.81
N ASP A 170 -6.14 -11.87 4.76
CA ASP A 170 -5.38 -10.70 4.33
C ASP A 170 -4.19 -10.43 5.26
N ALA A 171 -4.45 -10.36 6.57
CA ALA A 171 -3.40 -10.14 7.55
C ALA A 171 -2.40 -11.30 7.60
N LEU A 172 -2.87 -12.54 7.45
CA LEU A 172 -2.01 -13.71 7.41
C LEU A 172 -1.04 -13.65 6.20
N LYS A 173 -1.51 -13.21 5.03
CA LYS A 173 -0.63 -13.02 3.86
C LYS A 173 0.42 -11.95 4.11
N SER A 174 0.04 -10.81 4.69
CA SER A 174 0.98 -9.75 5.04
C SER A 174 2.04 -10.24 6.03
N ALA A 175 1.64 -11.07 7.02
CA ALA A 175 2.57 -11.69 7.96
C ALA A 175 3.54 -12.67 7.27
N TYR A 176 3.07 -13.51 6.34
CA TYR A 176 3.94 -14.39 5.56
C TYR A 176 4.95 -13.61 4.70
N LEU A 177 4.52 -12.50 4.10
CA LEU A 177 5.43 -11.64 3.33
C LEU A 177 6.50 -11.01 4.21
N ILE A 178 6.17 -10.60 5.43
CA ILE A 178 7.16 -10.10 6.40
C ILE A 178 8.18 -11.18 6.74
N ASP A 179 7.72 -12.41 7.01
CA ASP A 179 8.59 -13.53 7.34
C ASP A 179 9.54 -13.85 6.17
N GLU A 180 9.02 -13.87 4.93
CA GLU A 180 9.83 -14.03 3.72
C GLU A 180 10.88 -12.92 3.58
N ILE A 181 10.51 -11.65 3.81
CA ILE A 181 11.42 -10.50 3.75
C ILE A 181 12.53 -10.64 4.80
N ASN A 182 12.18 -10.94 6.05
CA ASN A 182 13.17 -11.14 7.11
C ASN A 182 14.12 -12.29 6.78
N GLY A 183 13.59 -13.41 6.27
CA GLY A 183 14.39 -14.55 5.84
C GLY A 183 15.36 -14.25 4.68
N ARG A 184 15.09 -13.23 3.86
CA ARG A 184 16.01 -12.74 2.81
C ARG A 184 17.07 -11.78 3.36
N ILE A 185 16.71 -10.94 4.33
CA ILE A 185 17.64 -9.95 4.92
C ILE A 185 18.63 -10.59 5.91
N SER A 186 18.27 -11.73 6.51
CA SER A 186 19.12 -12.45 7.46
C SER A 186 20.16 -13.38 6.83
N LYS A 187 20.15 -13.54 5.50
CA LYS A 187 21.14 -14.34 4.75
C LYS A 187 22.28 -13.46 4.27
#